data_AF-A0A6S7LSY9-F1
#
_entry.id   AF-A0A6S7LSY9-F1
#
_cell.length_a   1.000
_cell.length_b   1.000
_cell.length_c   1.000
_cell.angle_alpha   90.00
_cell.angle_beta   90.00
_cell.angle_gamma   90.00
#
_symmetry.space_group_name_H-M   'P 1'
#
loop_
_entity.id
_entity.type
_entity.pdbx_description
1 polymer ?
#
loop_
_entity_poly.entity_id
_entity_poly.type
_entity_poly.pdbx_seq_one_letter_code
_entity_poly.pdbx_strand_id
1 'polypeptide(L)' 'MKYNKNVSSSRRKSRKAHFTAPSSVRRKLMSAPLCKDLRQKYNVRSLPIRKDDEVQVTRGHHK' A
#
# COMPACT_ATOMS: atom_id res chain seq x y z
N MET A 1 -4.05 17.39 -17.04
CA MET A 1 -5.05 16.96 -16.03
C MET A 1 -5.43 15.51 -16.29
N LYS A 2 -5.78 14.73 -15.26
CA LYS A 2 -6.25 13.35 -15.44
C LYS A 2 -7.54 13.36 -16.27
N TYR A 3 -7.64 12.51 -17.29
CA TYR A 3 -8.79 12.46 -18.21
C TYR A 3 -10.03 11.78 -17.59
N ASN A 4 -9.84 10.95 -16.57
CA ASN A 4 -10.95 10.26 -15.90
C ASN A 4 -11.73 11.20 -14.97
N LYS A 5 -12.98 11.49 -15.34
CA LYS A 5 -13.90 12.36 -14.60
C LYS A 5 -14.23 11.87 -13.18
N ASN A 6 -14.13 10.56 -12.93
CA ASN A 6 -14.43 9.96 -11.62
C ASN A 6 -13.30 10.14 -10.60
N VAL A 7 -12.10 10.55 -11.05
CA VAL A 7 -10.92 10.66 -10.18
C VAL A 7 -10.62 12.12 -9.88
N SER A 8 -10.95 12.57 -8.67
CA SER A 8 -10.65 13.94 -8.26
C SER A 8 -9.14 14.22 -8.17
N SER A 9 -8.70 15.38 -8.64
CA SER A 9 -7.35 15.95 -8.43
C SER A 9 -7.24 16.82 -7.16
N SER A 10 -8.34 17.09 -6.47
CA SER A 10 -8.35 17.96 -5.30
C SER A 10 -7.61 17.32 -4.11
N ARG A 11 -6.60 18.04 -3.58
CA ARG A 11 -5.81 17.62 -2.41
C ARG A 11 -6.69 17.32 -1.19
N ARG A 12 -7.70 18.15 -0.93
CA ARG A 12 -8.63 17.99 0.20
C ARG A 12 -9.41 16.67 0.11
N LYS A 13 -9.95 16.37 -1.07
CA LYS A 13 -10.72 15.13 -1.32
C LYS A 13 -9.83 13.89 -1.19
N SER A 14 -8.62 13.93 -1.77
CA SER A 14 -7.66 12.82 -1.69
C SER A 14 -7.25 12.49 -0.25
N ARG A 15 -6.90 13.53 0.55
CA ARG A 15 -6.54 13.33 1.96
C ARG A 15 -7.69 12.75 2.77
N LYS A 16 -8.91 13.30 2.62
CA LYS A 16 -10.10 12.78 3.32
C LYS A 16 -10.28 11.29 3.01
N ALA A 17 -10.26 10.91 1.73
CA ALA A 17 -10.42 9.52 1.31
C ALA A 17 -9.35 8.57 1.89
N HIS A 18 -8.09 9.01 1.99
CA HIS A 18 -7.01 8.20 2.55
C HIS A 18 -7.16 7.98 4.07
N PHE A 19 -7.37 9.05 4.84
CA PHE A 19 -7.39 8.97 6.31
C PHE A 19 -8.70 8.36 6.85
N THR A 20 -9.83 8.62 6.19
CA THR A 20 -11.15 8.07 6.59
C THR A 20 -11.50 6.78 5.85
N ALA A 21 -10.53 6.10 5.23
CA ALA A 21 -10.77 4.87 4.48
C ALA A 21 -11.41 3.76 5.34
N PRO A 22 -12.37 2.98 4.82
CA PRO A 22 -12.90 1.81 5.53
C PRO A 22 -11.86 0.69 5.64
N SER A 23 -12.14 -0.31 6.49
CA SER A 23 -11.19 -1.40 6.83
C SER A 23 -10.63 -2.15 5.62
N SER A 24 -11.47 -2.49 4.65
CA SER A 24 -11.08 -3.18 3.41
C SER A 24 -10.09 -2.38 2.57
N VAL A 25 -10.26 -1.05 2.54
CA VAL A 25 -9.37 -0.12 1.82
C VAL A 25 -8.09 0.11 2.61
N ARG A 26 -8.15 0.29 3.93
CA ARG A 26 -6.96 0.41 4.80
C ARG A 26 -6.05 -0.80 4.66
N ARG A 27 -6.60 -2.01 4.59
CA ARG A 27 -5.84 -3.24 4.35
C ARG A 27 -4.99 -3.16 3.07
N LYS A 28 -5.56 -2.63 1.97
CA LYS A 28 -4.84 -2.47 0.70
C LYS A 28 -3.78 -1.37 0.77
N LEU A 29 -4.04 -0.29 1.52
CA LEU A 29 -3.08 0.80 1.72
C LEU A 29 -1.86 0.33 2.54
N MET A 30 -2.07 -0.57 3.51
CA MET A 30 -1.02 -1.16 4.34
C MET A 30 -0.39 -2.39 3.65
N SER A 31 0.12 -2.20 2.43
CA SER A 31 0.84 -3.24 1.68
C SER A 31 2.34 -3.00 1.68
N ALA A 32 3.12 -4.08 1.73
CA ALA A 32 4.58 -4.04 1.68
C ALA A 32 5.11 -4.76 0.43
N PRO A 33 6.26 -4.33 -0.13
CA PRO A 33 6.92 -5.03 -1.22
C PRO A 33 7.52 -6.36 -0.74
N LEU A 34 7.41 -7.40 -1.56
CA LEU A 34 8.03 -8.70 -1.28
C LEU A 34 9.55 -8.67 -1.57
N CYS A 35 10.31 -9.59 -0.97
CA CYS A 35 11.71 -9.84 -1.32
C CYS A 35 11.83 -10.52 -2.69
N LYS A 36 13.04 -10.57 -3.28
CA LYS A 36 13.23 -11.06 -4.66
C LYS A 36 12.76 -12.51 -4.85
N ASP A 37 13.05 -13.38 -3.89
CA ASP A 37 12.72 -14.80 -3.97
C ASP A 37 11.20 -15.02 -3.92
N LEU A 38 10.51 -14.32 -3.01
CA LEU A 38 9.05 -14.36 -2.91
C LEU A 38 8.37 -13.72 -4.13
N ARG A 39 8.95 -12.68 -4.72
CA ARG A 39 8.47 -12.10 -5.98
C ARG A 39 8.55 -13.09 -7.12
N GLN A 40 9.65 -13.84 -7.23
CA GLN A 40 9.80 -14.84 -8.29
C GLN A 40 8.85 -16.01 -8.09
N LYS A 41 8.70 -16.49 -6.84
CA LYS A 41 7.81 -17.60 -6.50
C LYS A 41 6.34 -17.30 -6.76
N TYR A 42 5.86 -16.11 -6.35
CA TYR A 42 4.44 -15.77 -6.42
C TYR A 42 4.09 -14.79 -7.54
N ASN A 43 5.08 -14.29 -8.28
CA ASN A 43 4.94 -13.32 -9.37
C ASN A 43 4.16 -12.03 -9.00
N VAL A 44 4.21 -11.63 -7.73
CA VAL A 44 3.53 -10.44 -7.21
C VAL A 44 4.54 -9.48 -6.58
N ARG A 45 4.38 -8.18 -6.82
CA ARG A 45 5.32 -7.16 -6.32
C ARG A 45 5.11 -6.82 -4.83
N SER A 46 3.86 -6.77 -4.38
CA SER A 46 3.48 -6.35 -3.02
C SER A 46 2.22 -7.04 -2.54
N LEU A 47 2.14 -7.30 -1.24
CA LEU A 47 0.97 -7.87 -0.57
C LEU A 47 0.59 -7.06 0.68
N PRO A 48 -0.70 -7.03 1.08
CA PRO A 48 -1.12 -6.56 2.39
C PRO A 48 -0.43 -7.35 3.48
N ILE A 49 0.17 -6.65 4.46
CA ILE A 49 0.84 -7.32 5.59
C ILE A 49 -0.19 -8.02 6.49
N ARG A 50 0.19 -9.17 7.05
CA ARG A 50 -0.59 -9.88 8.05
C ARG A 50 0.18 -10.06 9.35
N LYS A 51 -0.57 -10.40 10.40
CA LYS A 51 0.02 -10.94 11.62
C LYS A 51 0.71 -12.25 11.25
N ASP A 52 1.85 -12.51 11.88
CA ASP A 52 2.68 -13.71 11.69
C ASP A 52 3.55 -13.70 10.42
N ASP A 53 3.56 -12.61 9.65
CA ASP A 53 4.56 -12.39 8.58
C ASP A 53 5.87 -11.83 9.17
N GLU A 54 7.01 -12.34 8.73
CA GLU A 54 8.32 -11.74 9.00
C GLU A 54 8.61 -10.60 8.02
N VAL A 55 9.10 -9.46 8.54
CA VAL A 55 9.36 -8.25 7.76
C VAL A 55 10.72 -7.66 8.07
N GLN A 56 11.33 -7.01 7.07
CA GLN A 56 12.57 -6.26 7.23
C GLN A 56 12.30 -4.75 7.12
N VAL A 57 12.85 -3.98 8.05
CA VAL A 57 12.83 -2.51 8.00
C VAL A 57 13.85 -2.03 6.96
N THR A 58 13.40 -1.24 5.98
CA THR A 58 14.29 -0.80 4.87
C THR A 58 14.77 0.64 4.99
N ARG A 59 14.10 1.46 5.80
CA ARG A 59 14.37 2.90 5.99
C ARG A 59 14.13 3.28 7.45
N GLY A 60 14.88 4.26 7.95
CA GLY A 60 14.79 4.76 9.32
C GLY A 60 15.95 4.31 10.20
N HIS A 61 15.89 4.65 11.50
CA HIS A 61 16.95 4.34 12.47
C HIS A 61 17.13 2.84 12.75
N HIS A 62 16.05 2.06 12.63
CA HIS A 62 16.05 0.61 12.88
C HIS A 62 16.25 -0.19 11.59
N LYS A 63 17.02 0.35 10.64
CA LYS A 63 17.38 -0.36 9.41
C LYS A 63 18.44 -1.42 9.70
#